data_AF-A0A7Y4TVL9-F1
#
_entry.id   AF-A0A7Y4TVL9-F1
#
_cell.length_a   1.000
_cell.length_b   1.000
_cell.length_c   1.000
_cell.angle_alpha   90.00
_cell.angle_beta   90.00
_cell.angle_gamma   90.00
#
_symmetry.space_group_name_H-M   'P 1'
#
loop_
_entity.id
_entity.type
_entity.pdbx_description
1 polymer ?
#
loop_
_entity_poly.entity_id
_entity_poly.type
_entity_poly.pdbx_seq_one_letter_code
_entity_poly.pdbx_strand_id
1 'polypeptide(L)'
;MSDKINAAKEVITAFFDNAEGDYWKTLDEISSQTKIDPNIVVNVITNSGEFVRSSYRKKAGEPLFTSRRLFRSKAPIMDKIIGTFKNRID
;
A
#
# COMPACT_ATOMS: atom_id res chain seq x y z
N MET A 1 -4.06 4.43 -21.62
CA MET A 1 -3.97 3.40 -20.55
C MET A 1 -3.27 3.97 -19.32
N SER A 2 -2.14 4.66 -19.48
CA SER A 2 -1.36 5.29 -18.39
C SER A 2 -2.16 6.31 -17.57
N ASP A 3 -3.04 7.09 -18.19
CA ASP A 3 -3.86 8.10 -17.49
C ASP A 3 -4.81 7.49 -16.47
N LYS A 4 -5.43 6.35 -16.81
CA LYS A 4 -6.33 5.62 -15.91
C LYS A 4 -5.59 5.08 -14.68
N ILE A 5 -4.36 4.60 -14.87
CA ILE A 5 -3.52 4.10 -13.77
C ILE A 5 -3.05 5.24 -12.88
N ASN A 6 -2.67 6.39 -13.46
CA ASN A 6 -2.28 7.56 -12.69
C ASN A 6 -3.45 8.14 -11.88
N ALA A 7 -4.63 8.28 -12.47
CA ALA A 7 -5.82 8.71 -11.76
C ALA A 7 -6.21 7.74 -10.63
N ALA A 8 -6.15 6.43 -10.90
CA ALA A 8 -6.40 5.41 -9.88
C ALA A 8 -5.39 5.49 -8.73
N LYS A 9 -4.11 5.74 -9.02
CA LYS A 9 -3.07 5.94 -8.01
C LYS A 9 -3.37 7.14 -7.12
N GLU A 10 -3.76 8.27 -7.69
CA GLU A 10 -4.12 9.47 -6.91
C GLU A 10 -5.30 9.20 -5.97
N VAL A 11 -6.35 8.53 -6.46
CA VAL A 11 -7.51 8.16 -5.65
C VAL A 11 -7.13 7.19 -4.53
N ILE A 12 -6.32 6.18 -4.80
CA ILE A 12 -5.88 5.21 -3.78
C ILE A 12 -4.97 5.89 -2.74
N THR A 13 -4.08 6.79 -3.16
CA THR A 13 -3.26 7.57 -2.22
C THR A 13 -4.13 8.45 -1.33
N ALA A 14 -5.09 9.17 -1.90
CA ALA A 14 -6.02 9.99 -1.13
C ALA A 14 -6.87 9.16 -0.17
N PHE A 15 -7.32 7.97 -0.58
CA PHE A 15 -8.03 7.03 0.28
C PHE A 15 -7.23 6.70 1.53
N PHE A 16 -5.94 6.38 1.37
CA PHE A 16 -5.07 6.12 2.51
C PHE A 16 -4.83 7.39 3.34
N ASP A 17 -4.56 8.54 2.73
CA ASP A 17 -4.30 9.78 3.46
C ASP A 17 -5.48 10.21 4.36
N ASN A 18 -6.71 9.81 4.03
CA ASN A 18 -7.90 10.02 4.85
C ASN A 18 -8.23 8.85 5.80
N ALA A 19 -7.43 7.78 5.81
CA ALA A 19 -7.65 6.64 6.69
C ALA A 19 -7.23 6.98 8.13
N GLU A 20 -8.20 7.36 8.95
CA GLU A 20 -8.02 7.55 10.39
C GLU A 20 -8.09 6.20 11.12
N GLY A 21 -7.06 5.86 11.90
CA GLY A 21 -7.01 4.63 12.69
C GLY A 21 -6.38 3.44 11.96
N ASP A 22 -7.20 2.46 11.54
CA ASP A 22 -6.74 1.24 10.87
C ASP A 22 -6.34 1.53 9.41
N TYR A 23 -5.09 1.94 9.22
CA TYR A 23 -4.52 2.33 7.93
C TYR A 23 -4.02 1.13 7.10
N TRP A 24 -4.23 -0.10 7.56
CA TRP A 24 -3.89 -1.32 6.82
C TRP A 24 -5.13 -1.88 6.15
N LYS A 25 -5.07 -2.13 4.83
CA LYS A 25 -6.21 -2.61 4.05
C LYS A 25 -5.81 -3.74 3.10
N THR A 26 -6.70 -4.71 2.88
CA THR A 26 -6.52 -5.70 1.82
C THR A 26 -6.75 -5.08 0.45
N LEU A 27 -6.35 -5.76 -0.64
CA LEU A 27 -6.64 -5.29 -2.00
C LEU A 27 -8.15 -5.21 -2.24
N ASP A 28 -8.91 -6.15 -1.68
CA ASP A 28 -10.36 -6.16 -1.76
C ASP A 28 -10.99 -4.95 -1.03
N GLU A 29 -10.51 -4.62 0.17
CA GLU A 29 -10.98 -3.45 0.91
C GLU A 29 -10.69 -2.15 0.18
N ILE A 30 -9.52 -2.05 -0.46
CA ILE A 30 -9.13 -0.88 -1.27
C ILE A 30 -10.06 -0.78 -2.48
N SER A 31 -10.24 -1.87 -3.24
CA SER A 31 -11.14 -1.93 -4.39
C SER A 31 -12.58 -1.55 -4.01
N SER A 32 -13.11 -2.16 -2.95
CA SER A 32 -14.47 -1.96 -2.48
C SER A 32 -14.75 -0.54 -2.00
N GLN A 33 -13.77 0.14 -1.39
CA GLN A 33 -13.92 1.51 -0.90
C GLN A 33 -13.64 2.56 -1.96
N THR A 34 -12.64 2.35 -2.81
CA THR A 34 -12.28 3.29 -3.89
C THR A 34 -13.13 3.11 -5.15
N LYS A 35 -13.88 2.01 -5.25
CA LYS A 35 -14.65 1.60 -6.45
C LYS A 35 -13.78 1.44 -7.71
N ILE A 36 -12.48 1.22 -7.52
CA ILE A 36 -11.53 0.96 -8.60
C ILE A 36 -11.50 -0.53 -8.89
N ASP A 37 -11.39 -0.88 -10.16
CA ASP A 37 -11.28 -2.28 -10.59
C ASP A 37 -10.15 -3.02 -9.85
N PRO A 38 -10.39 -4.24 -9.32
CA PRO A 38 -9.39 -5.00 -8.58
C PRO A 38 -8.05 -5.18 -9.32
N ASN A 39 -8.07 -5.36 -10.64
CA ASN A 39 -6.83 -5.54 -11.42
C ASN A 39 -6.04 -4.23 -11.50
N ILE A 40 -6.73 -3.10 -11.58
CA ILE A 40 -6.11 -1.77 -11.53
C ILE A 40 -5.53 -1.52 -10.15
N VAL A 41 -6.26 -1.86 -9.08
CA VAL A 41 -5.76 -1.76 -7.70
C VAL A 41 -4.49 -2.59 -7.53
N VAL A 42 -4.51 -3.87 -7.95
CA VAL A 42 -3.33 -4.75 -7.90
C VAL A 42 -2.17 -4.10 -8.64
N ASN A 43 -2.37 -3.67 -9.87
CA ASN A 43 -1.32 -3.05 -10.68
C ASN A 43 -0.74 -1.79 -10.03
N VAL A 44 -1.58 -0.91 -9.50
CA VAL A 44 -1.14 0.32 -8.83
C VAL A 44 -0.38 -0.01 -7.54
N ILE A 45 -0.92 -0.88 -6.69
CA ILE A 45 -0.33 -1.21 -5.39
C ILE A 45 1.02 -1.92 -5.54
N THR A 46 1.16 -2.82 -6.51
CA THR A 46 2.40 -3.60 -6.69
C THR A 46 3.46 -2.87 -7.50
N ASN A 47 3.08 -2.04 -8.48
CA ASN A 47 4.05 -1.46 -9.42
C ASN A 47 4.35 0.04 -9.19
N SER A 48 3.53 0.79 -8.47
CA SER A 48 3.77 2.24 -8.29
C SER A 48 4.93 2.56 -7.35
N GLY A 49 5.28 1.62 -6.47
CA GLY A 49 6.24 1.86 -5.40
C GLY A 49 5.75 2.81 -4.31
N GLU A 50 4.53 3.36 -4.35
CA GLU A 50 4.01 4.28 -3.31
C GLU A 50 3.40 3.54 -2.10
N PHE A 51 3.27 2.22 -2.21
CA PHE A 51 2.59 1.38 -1.22
C PHE A 51 3.55 0.38 -0.59
N VAL A 52 3.20 -0.06 0.62
CA VAL A 52 3.97 -1.01 1.42
C VAL A 52 3.06 -2.16 1.80
N ARG A 53 3.53 -3.38 1.57
CA ARG A 53 2.90 -4.62 2.03
C ARG A 53 3.34 -4.92 3.46
N SER A 54 2.42 -5.34 4.32
CA SER A 54 2.76 -5.80 5.66
C SER A 54 3.53 -7.13 5.61
N SER A 55 4.63 -7.21 6.35
CA SER A 55 5.41 -8.45 6.50
C SER A 55 4.80 -9.42 7.52
N TYR A 56 4.03 -8.89 8.49
CA TYR A 56 3.58 -9.65 9.66
C TYR A 56 2.06 -9.72 9.80
N ARG A 57 1.33 -8.71 9.32
CA ARG A 57 -0.13 -8.66 9.47
C ARG A 57 -0.82 -9.26 8.25
N LYS A 58 -1.63 -10.28 8.52
CA LYS A 58 -2.57 -10.86 7.57
C LYS A 58 -3.98 -10.71 8.14
N LYS A 59 -4.94 -10.33 7.30
CA LYS A 59 -6.36 -10.36 7.65
C LYS A 59 -6.99 -11.51 6.88
N ALA A 60 -7.53 -12.50 7.58
CA ALA A 60 -8.08 -13.72 6.97
C ALA A 60 -7.11 -14.45 6.00
N GLY A 61 -5.79 -14.36 6.22
CA GLY A 61 -4.77 -14.94 5.34
C GLY A 61 -4.32 -14.03 4.19
N GLU A 62 -5.00 -12.90 3.97
CA GLU A 62 -4.65 -11.95 2.92
C GLU A 62 -3.58 -10.96 3.36
N PRO A 63 -2.68 -10.55 2.45
CA PRO A 63 -1.72 -9.50 2.72
C PRO A 63 -2.42 -8.14 2.87
N LEU A 64 -1.98 -7.38 3.87
CA LEU A 64 -2.42 -6.00 4.07
C LEU A 64 -1.43 -5.01 3.47
N PHE A 65 -1.96 -3.87 3.03
CA PHE A 65 -1.21 -2.80 2.38
C PHE A 65 -1.54 -1.44 3.01
N THR A 66 -0.60 -0.51 2.90
CA THR A 66 -0.75 0.90 3.28
C THR A 66 0.04 1.79 2.32
N SER A 67 -0.24 3.10 2.30
CA SER A 67 0.68 4.06 1.71
C SER A 67 2.01 4.11 2.48
N ARG A 68 3.11 4.27 1.75
CA ARG A 68 4.45 4.45 2.33
C ARG A 68 4.53 5.69 3.20
N ARG A 69 3.79 6.74 2.83
CA ARG A 69 3.72 7.99 3.58
C ARG A 69 3.13 7.77 4.98
N LEU A 70 1.97 7.11 5.09
CA LEU A 70 1.38 6.78 6.40
C LEU A 70 2.26 5.86 7.20
N PHE A 71 2.87 4.87 6.54
CA PHE A 71 3.79 3.95 7.19
C PHE A 71 4.96 4.68 7.87
N ARG A 72 5.57 5.66 7.18
CA ARG A 72 6.63 6.51 7.75
C ARG A 72 6.12 7.42 8.85
N SER A 73 4.93 8.00 8.68
CA SER A 73 4.35 8.93 9.66
C SER A 73 3.90 8.24 10.96
N LYS A 74 3.43 6.99 10.89
CA LYS A 74 2.91 6.23 12.03
C LYS A 74 3.94 5.34 12.70
N ALA A 75 5.13 5.17 12.12
CA ALA A 75 6.20 4.40 12.72
C ALA A 75 7.35 5.31 13.17
N PRO A 76 7.52 5.55 14.48
CA PRO A 76 8.77 6.11 15.01
C PRO A 76 9.98 5.14 14.91
N ILE A 77 9.88 3.99 14.21
CA ILE A 77 10.76 2.81 14.44
C ILE A 77 11.24 2.12 13.14
N MET A 78 10.79 2.51 11.94
CA MET A 78 11.23 1.84 10.70
C MET A 78 12.60 2.27 10.16
N ASP A 79 13.28 3.23 10.81
CA ASP A 79 14.68 3.56 10.53
C ASP A 79 15.64 2.38 10.76
N LYS A 80 15.22 1.33 11.48
CA LYS A 80 16.06 0.15 11.77
C LYS A 80 15.94 -1.02 10.79
N ILE A 81 14.93 -1.09 9.93
CA ILE A 81 14.60 -2.33 9.20
C ILE A 81 14.90 -2.23 7.69
N ILE A 82 15.09 -1.03 7.13
CA ILE A 82 15.47 -0.89 5.71
C ILE A 82 16.93 -1.36 5.46
N GLY A 83 17.71 -1.63 6.50
CA GLY A 83 19.06 -2.20 6.40
C GLY A 83 19.12 -3.63 5.86
N THR A 84 18.03 -4.40 5.89
CA THR A 84 18.06 -5.84 5.54
C THR A 84 17.64 -6.14 4.11
N PHE A 85 16.94 -5.24 3.42
CA PHE A 85 16.55 -5.44 2.01
C PHE A 85 17.65 -5.06 1.01
N LYS A 86 18.77 -4.46 1.46
CA LYS A 86 19.89 -4.07 0.59
C LYS A 86 20.95 -5.16 0.41
N ASN A 87 20.97 -6.22 1.22
CA ASN A 87 21.93 -7.32 1.11
C ASN A 87 21.33 -8.59 0.49
N ARG A 88 20.89 -8.49 -0.76
CA ARG A 88 20.78 -9.66 -1.65
C ARG A 88 21.11 -9.28 -3.09
N ILE A 89 22.30 -8.74 -3.28
CA ILE A 89 23.07 -8.85 -4.52
C ILE A 89 24.45 -9.31 -4.06
N ASP A 90 24.59 -10.61 -3.91
CA ASP A 90 25.80 -11.36 -4.24
C ASP A 90 25.34 -12.45 -5.21
#